data_AF-A0A6I1EKZ4-F1
#
_entry.id   AF-A0A6I1EKZ4-F1
#
_cell.length_a   1.000
_cell.length_b   1.000
_cell.length_c   1.000
_cell.angle_alpha   90.00
_cell.angle_beta   90.00
_cell.angle_gamma   90.00
#
_symmetry.space_group_name_H-M   'P 1'
#
loop_
_entity.id
_entity.type
_entity.pdbx_description
1 polymer ?
#
loop_
_entity_poly.entity_id
_entity_poly.type
_entity_poly.pdbx_seq_one_letter_code
_entity_poly.pdbx_strand_id
1 'polypeptide(L)'
;MFTALAAAMLSLGAYSTAANAADLANCTICHSNITKVHAGAAHKDVACTSCHTGLDEHLKKPSARPTVNMDPANCGACHQPQYTSLYKDEGRPARQSKKAAGGPAPDPFFDRALGAHGFTKEHDLPRAHTWMAIDQFIVDRAFGGRFEPKDGWLYTTLEGGKSYKVWDVLKDNYPDNNTQKAHKPGTAAAGNGVCWSCKSADLMLDWAYMGDKVEGATFNRGSNPVDVVRKVNHALNCNFCHDPHTAQPRIIRDALIDAVTRDNKDVPNVWKSVAAHPTKVDVKDFGMRGFTRKVGYLERPDANLMCAQCHVEYVCNPGFNGKTGEKVGFDNRWTNLFPFVNADQIEEYYDKVPFRDFKHNVTGASLIKMQHPDAETFFGSVHDKVGATCQTCHMPKVKDEKTGKMYTLHWATSPRHYMKETCLTCHKDKTEKQMNLAIDAMKGHFEGKVREAEARMNDMFDAFDLAIAAGVDQKTLDEARKLHASAHVNWEYWTAANGAYFHNPELATRSLAKSAKAASDAAALLRKAVAAKAQAKK
;
A
#
# COMPACT_ATOMS: atom_id res chain seq x y z
N MET A 1 -34.02 7.44 57.05
CA MET A 1 -34.80 7.60 55.80
C MET A 1 -33.92 7.12 54.66
N PHE A 2 -34.41 6.10 53.95
CA PHE A 2 -33.70 5.32 52.95
C PHE A 2 -33.37 6.15 51.69
N THR A 3 -32.12 6.10 51.23
CA THR A 3 -31.71 6.55 49.90
C THR A 3 -31.78 5.37 48.94
N ALA A 4 -32.68 5.47 47.95
CA ALA A 4 -32.91 4.45 46.94
C ALA A 4 -31.74 4.42 45.93
N LEU A 5 -31.10 3.25 45.79
CA LEU A 5 -30.24 2.91 44.66
C LEU A 5 -31.13 2.66 43.43
N ALA A 6 -30.95 3.46 42.38
CA ALA A 6 -31.45 3.12 41.05
C ALA A 6 -30.46 2.17 40.38
N ALA A 7 -30.82 0.89 40.29
CA ALA A 7 -30.10 -0.09 39.48
C ALA A 7 -30.43 0.16 38.00
N ALA A 8 -29.43 0.57 37.22
CA ALA A 8 -29.52 0.58 35.76
C ALA A 8 -29.48 -0.87 35.25
N MET A 9 -30.62 -1.40 34.81
CA MET A 9 -30.67 -2.66 34.09
C MET A 9 -30.01 -2.48 32.71
N LEU A 10 -28.81 -3.05 32.55
CA LEU A 10 -28.28 -3.38 31.23
C LEU A 10 -29.18 -4.45 30.63
N SER A 11 -30.00 -4.07 29.67
CA SER A 11 -30.66 -5.01 28.76
C SER A 11 -29.58 -5.68 27.90
N LEU A 12 -29.10 -6.84 28.35
CA LEU A 12 -28.49 -7.83 27.48
C LEU A 12 -29.55 -8.24 26.46
N GLY A 13 -29.51 -7.62 25.28
CA GLY A 13 -30.33 -8.01 24.15
C GLY A 13 -30.11 -9.50 23.87
N ALA A 14 -31.18 -10.28 24.02
CA ALA A 14 -31.22 -11.66 23.57
C ALA A 14 -30.97 -11.66 22.06
N TYR A 15 -29.79 -12.13 21.64
CA TYR A 15 -29.53 -12.47 20.26
C TYR A 15 -30.46 -13.63 19.88
N SER A 16 -31.56 -13.29 19.22
CA SER A 16 -32.53 -14.25 18.73
C SER A 16 -31.89 -15.10 17.63
N THR A 17 -31.70 -16.39 17.89
CA THR A 17 -31.23 -17.39 16.93
C THR A 17 -32.25 -17.68 15.82
N ALA A 18 -33.45 -17.10 15.89
CA ALA A 18 -34.56 -17.33 14.96
C ALA A 18 -34.53 -16.44 13.69
N ALA A 19 -33.86 -15.28 13.72
CA ALA A 19 -33.84 -14.36 12.57
C ALA A 19 -33.00 -14.89 11.38
N ASN A 20 -31.97 -15.70 11.65
CA ASN A 20 -30.99 -16.11 10.65
C ASN A 20 -31.54 -17.06 9.56
N ALA A 21 -32.44 -17.97 9.92
CA ALA A 21 -32.95 -18.97 8.97
C ALA A 21 -33.96 -18.37 7.97
N ALA A 22 -34.81 -17.45 8.42
CA ALA A 22 -35.80 -16.78 7.57
C ALA A 22 -35.14 -15.77 6.59
N ASP A 23 -34.13 -15.03 7.06
CA ASP A 23 -33.33 -14.13 6.22
C ASP A 23 -32.61 -14.89 5.08
N LEU A 24 -32.07 -16.07 5.38
CA LEU A 24 -31.33 -16.88 4.41
C LEU A 24 -32.23 -17.45 3.30
N ALA A 25 -33.45 -17.87 3.63
CA ALA A 25 -34.37 -18.49 2.67
C ALA A 25 -34.76 -17.52 1.54
N ASN A 26 -35.11 -16.28 1.89
CA ASN A 26 -35.49 -15.25 0.92
C ASN A 26 -34.31 -14.84 0.02
N CYS A 27 -33.10 -14.72 0.58
CA CYS A 27 -31.90 -14.35 -0.17
C CYS A 27 -31.43 -15.48 -1.11
N THR A 28 -31.63 -16.74 -0.73
CA THR A 28 -31.13 -17.91 -1.47
C THR A 28 -31.70 -18.02 -2.89
N ILE A 29 -32.92 -17.52 -3.11
CA ILE A 29 -33.58 -17.53 -4.42
C ILE A 29 -32.72 -16.84 -5.48
N CYS A 30 -32.09 -15.71 -5.15
CA CYS A 30 -31.28 -14.91 -6.08
C CYS A 30 -29.78 -15.01 -5.83
N HIS A 31 -29.37 -15.33 -4.59
CA HIS A 31 -27.97 -15.33 -4.14
C HIS A 31 -27.50 -16.71 -3.68
N SER A 32 -27.98 -17.77 -4.32
CA SER A 32 -27.67 -19.17 -3.96
C SER A 32 -26.16 -19.45 -3.84
N ASN A 33 -25.31 -18.83 -4.66
CA ASN A 33 -23.86 -18.96 -4.57
C ASN A 33 -23.29 -18.44 -3.25
N ILE A 34 -23.84 -17.34 -2.72
CA ILE A 34 -23.43 -16.74 -1.44
C ILE A 34 -24.06 -17.49 -0.27
N THR A 35 -25.36 -17.75 -0.33
CA THR A 35 -26.08 -18.37 0.78
C THR A 35 -25.62 -19.81 1.03
N LYS A 36 -25.29 -20.56 -0.03
CA LYS A 36 -24.73 -21.91 0.07
C LYS A 36 -23.38 -21.93 0.78
N VAL A 37 -22.46 -21.01 0.47
CA VAL A 37 -21.16 -20.96 1.14
C VAL A 37 -21.27 -20.43 2.56
N HIS A 38 -22.16 -19.47 2.79
CA HIS A 38 -22.41 -18.89 4.12
C HIS A 38 -22.97 -19.92 5.10
N ALA A 39 -23.94 -20.74 4.68
CA ALA A 39 -24.60 -21.72 5.55
C ALA A 39 -23.65 -22.75 6.18
N GLY A 40 -22.52 -23.05 5.52
CA GLY A 40 -21.50 -23.99 6.02
C GLY A 40 -20.29 -23.31 6.68
N ALA A 41 -20.26 -21.97 6.76
CA ALA A 41 -19.07 -21.23 7.14
C ALA A 41 -19.05 -20.79 8.61
N ALA A 42 -17.95 -20.18 9.04
CA ALA A 42 -17.81 -19.65 10.40
C ALA A 42 -18.81 -18.53 10.72
N HIS A 43 -19.31 -17.82 9.71
CA HIS A 43 -20.33 -16.77 9.85
C HIS A 43 -21.77 -17.26 9.64
N LYS A 44 -22.04 -18.57 9.56
CA LYS A 44 -23.40 -19.12 9.31
C LYS A 44 -24.49 -18.59 10.25
N ASP A 45 -24.11 -18.12 11.44
CA ASP A 45 -25.01 -17.58 12.47
C ASP A 45 -25.08 -16.04 12.47
N VAL A 46 -24.50 -15.37 11.46
CA VAL A 46 -24.53 -13.91 11.30
C VAL A 46 -25.61 -13.54 10.29
N ALA A 47 -26.62 -12.80 10.73
CA ALA A 47 -27.73 -12.38 9.88
C ALA A 47 -27.25 -11.48 8.72
N CYS A 48 -27.88 -11.62 7.55
CA CYS A 48 -27.60 -10.72 6.42
C CYS A 48 -27.90 -9.25 6.78
N THR A 49 -28.93 -9.04 7.61
CA THR A 49 -29.34 -7.74 8.16
C THR A 49 -28.28 -7.06 9.02
N SER A 50 -27.28 -7.79 9.53
CA SER A 50 -26.14 -7.20 10.25
C SER A 50 -25.23 -6.36 9.36
N CYS A 51 -25.23 -6.59 8.04
CA CYS A 51 -24.40 -5.85 7.09
C CYS A 51 -25.20 -5.21 5.96
N HIS A 52 -26.46 -5.59 5.76
CA HIS A 52 -27.30 -5.13 4.67
C HIS A 52 -28.57 -4.45 5.17
N THR A 53 -28.86 -3.27 4.62
CA THR A 53 -30.10 -2.51 4.90
C THR A 53 -30.83 -2.17 3.60
N GLY A 54 -32.10 -1.78 3.71
CA GLY A 54 -32.98 -1.56 2.54
C GLY A 54 -33.46 -2.86 1.88
N LEU A 55 -33.46 -3.97 2.64
CA LEU A 55 -33.80 -5.30 2.11
C LEU A 55 -35.26 -5.39 1.65
N ASP A 56 -36.21 -4.75 2.34
CA ASP A 56 -37.63 -4.79 1.97
C ASP A 56 -37.89 -4.21 0.57
N GLU A 57 -37.21 -3.13 0.21
CA GLU A 57 -37.29 -2.55 -1.13
C GLU A 57 -36.58 -3.45 -2.15
N HIS A 58 -35.41 -3.97 -1.80
CA HIS A 58 -34.64 -4.87 -2.66
C HIS A 58 -35.42 -6.14 -3.02
N LEU A 59 -36.14 -6.74 -2.07
CA LEU A 59 -36.97 -7.92 -2.29
C LEU A 59 -38.15 -7.63 -3.23
N LYS A 60 -38.72 -6.42 -3.20
CA LYS A 60 -39.81 -6.00 -4.10
C LYS A 60 -39.30 -5.60 -5.49
N LYS A 61 -38.10 -5.00 -5.55
CA LYS A 61 -37.47 -4.49 -6.76
C LYS A 61 -35.99 -4.86 -6.75
N PRO A 62 -35.58 -5.97 -7.38
CA PRO A 62 -34.18 -6.43 -7.36
C PRO A 62 -33.16 -5.40 -7.87
N SER A 63 -33.58 -4.43 -8.68
CA SER A 63 -32.73 -3.33 -9.15
C SER A 63 -32.47 -2.25 -8.09
N ALA A 64 -33.28 -2.17 -7.04
CA ALA A 64 -33.03 -1.33 -5.86
C ALA A 64 -31.95 -2.02 -5.03
N ARG A 65 -30.70 -1.57 -5.18
CA ARG A 65 -29.54 -2.21 -4.53
C ARG A 65 -29.58 -1.96 -3.01
N PRO A 66 -29.39 -3.00 -2.18
CA PRO A 66 -29.30 -2.80 -0.74
C PRO A 66 -28.05 -2.00 -0.40
N THR A 67 -28.13 -1.25 0.70
CA THR A 67 -26.95 -0.60 1.26
C THR A 67 -26.13 -1.64 2.01
N VAL A 68 -24.80 -1.57 1.86
CA VAL A 68 -23.87 -2.47 2.52
C VAL A 68 -23.07 -1.65 3.53
N ASN A 69 -23.10 -2.07 4.79
CA ASN A 69 -22.31 -1.46 5.85
C ASN A 69 -20.83 -1.83 5.68
N MET A 70 -20.02 -0.83 5.34
CA MET A 70 -18.57 -0.99 5.21
C MET A 70 -17.82 -0.55 6.48
N ASP A 71 -18.52 -0.03 7.51
CA ASP A 71 -17.88 0.46 8.73
C ASP A 71 -17.22 -0.70 9.50
N PRO A 72 -15.90 -0.64 9.73
CA PRO A 72 -15.17 -1.66 10.49
C PRO A 72 -15.70 -1.88 11.91
N ALA A 73 -16.34 -0.86 12.51
CA ALA A 73 -16.97 -0.98 13.82
C ALA A 73 -18.08 -2.04 13.85
N ASN A 74 -18.71 -2.33 12.70
CA ASN A 74 -19.70 -3.41 12.58
C ASN A 74 -19.08 -4.78 12.87
N CYS A 75 -17.87 -5.04 12.36
CA CYS A 75 -17.11 -6.24 12.72
C CYS A 75 -16.67 -6.20 14.19
N GLY A 76 -16.32 -5.01 14.70
CA GLY A 76 -15.92 -4.79 16.09
C GLY A 76 -16.97 -5.20 17.12
N ALA A 77 -18.26 -5.14 16.78
CA ALA A 77 -19.35 -5.57 17.66
C ALA A 77 -19.23 -7.03 18.12
N CYS A 78 -18.64 -7.91 17.28
CA CYS A 78 -18.38 -9.31 17.61
C CYS A 78 -16.89 -9.64 17.77
N HIS A 79 -16.00 -8.79 17.26
CA HIS A 79 -14.54 -9.01 17.22
C HIS A 79 -13.77 -7.86 17.87
N GLN A 80 -14.20 -7.45 19.06
CA GLN A 80 -13.68 -6.26 19.75
C GLN A 80 -12.15 -6.26 19.93
N PRO A 81 -11.47 -7.35 20.37
CA PRO A 81 -10.01 -7.34 20.52
C PRO A 81 -9.27 -7.10 19.20
N GLN A 82 -9.73 -7.72 18.10
CA GLN A 82 -9.18 -7.54 16.76
C GLN A 82 -9.44 -6.11 16.26
N TYR A 83 -10.66 -5.62 16.38
CA TYR A 83 -11.02 -4.26 15.97
C TYR A 83 -10.22 -3.20 16.71
N THR A 84 -10.20 -3.23 18.05
CA THR A 84 -9.49 -2.23 18.84
C THR A 84 -7.98 -2.29 18.60
N SER A 85 -7.39 -3.48 18.44
CA SER A 85 -5.97 -3.58 18.12
C SER A 85 -5.64 -3.12 16.70
N LEU A 86 -6.49 -3.36 15.71
CA LEU A 86 -6.31 -2.89 14.32
C LEU A 86 -6.17 -1.38 14.24
N TYR A 87 -7.00 -0.66 14.99
CA TYR A 87 -7.05 0.80 14.97
C TYR A 87 -6.19 1.46 16.05
N LYS A 88 -5.39 0.70 16.79
CA LYS A 88 -4.47 1.23 17.80
C LYS A 88 -3.40 2.11 17.15
N ASP A 89 -3.13 3.25 17.76
CA ASP A 89 -2.02 4.12 17.37
C ASP A 89 -0.76 3.80 18.20
N GLU A 90 0.39 3.75 17.53
CA GLU A 90 1.71 3.60 18.16
C GLU A 90 2.27 4.92 18.69
N GLY A 91 1.59 6.05 18.41
CA GLY A 91 1.99 7.38 18.84
C GLY A 91 3.08 8.00 17.95
N ARG A 92 3.35 7.44 16.76
CA ARG A 92 4.21 8.08 15.78
C ARG A 92 3.55 9.38 15.32
N PRO A 93 4.22 10.54 15.46
CA PRO A 93 3.66 11.80 15.02
C PRO A 93 3.26 11.80 13.54
N ALA A 94 2.18 12.50 13.22
CA ALA A 94 1.76 12.73 11.83
C ALA A 94 2.82 13.56 11.08
N ARG A 95 2.83 13.44 9.74
CA ARG A 95 3.58 14.33 8.83
C ARG A 95 5.11 14.34 9.08
N GLN A 96 5.67 13.20 9.49
CA GLN A 96 7.12 13.04 9.66
C GLN A 96 7.80 12.76 8.32
N SER A 97 8.31 13.81 7.69
CA SER A 97 8.96 13.73 6.38
C SER A 97 10.13 12.74 6.33
N LYS A 98 10.14 11.87 5.31
CA LYS A 98 11.27 10.99 4.95
C LYS A 98 12.50 11.77 4.48
N LYS A 99 12.31 13.05 4.14
CA LYS A 99 13.35 13.98 3.69
C LYS A 99 14.05 14.71 4.84
N ALA A 100 13.62 14.49 6.08
CA ALA A 100 14.32 15.02 7.25
C ALA A 100 15.75 14.45 7.33
N ALA A 101 16.65 15.15 8.04
CA ALA A 101 18.07 14.78 8.14
C ALA A 101 18.33 13.34 8.63
N GLY A 102 17.47 12.82 9.52
CA GLY A 102 17.52 11.44 10.01
C GLY A 102 16.57 10.47 9.28
N GLY A 103 15.96 10.91 8.17
CA GLY A 103 15.03 10.12 7.38
C GLY A 103 15.72 9.16 6.40
N PRO A 104 14.96 8.30 5.72
CA PRO A 104 15.51 7.32 4.77
C PRO A 104 16.22 7.94 3.56
N ALA A 105 15.80 9.15 3.16
CA ALA A 105 16.37 9.89 2.04
C ALA A 105 16.32 11.41 2.32
N PRO A 106 17.26 11.94 3.12
CA PRO A 106 17.37 13.35 3.47
C PRO A 106 17.52 14.28 2.27
N ASP A 107 16.93 15.46 2.37
CA ASP A 107 17.19 16.56 1.44
C ASP A 107 18.60 17.16 1.66
N PRO A 108 19.21 17.76 0.62
CA PRO A 108 18.64 18.06 -0.70
C PRO A 108 18.69 16.90 -1.71
N PHE A 109 19.21 15.72 -1.31
CA PHE A 109 19.41 14.61 -2.25
C PHE A 109 18.10 14.08 -2.83
N PHE A 110 17.08 13.85 -2.00
CA PHE A 110 15.83 13.25 -2.46
C PHE A 110 15.13 14.11 -3.52
N ASP A 111 15.01 15.42 -3.26
CA ASP A 111 14.45 16.34 -4.25
C ASP A 111 15.30 16.41 -5.53
N ARG A 112 16.64 16.34 -5.42
CA ARG A 112 17.52 16.24 -6.59
C ARG A 112 17.26 14.95 -7.39
N ALA A 113 17.18 13.81 -6.73
CA ALA A 113 17.03 12.50 -7.37
C ALA A 113 15.64 12.27 -7.99
N LEU A 114 14.59 12.84 -7.40
CA LEU A 114 13.23 12.77 -7.93
C LEU A 114 12.90 13.93 -8.89
N GLY A 115 13.73 14.97 -8.93
CA GLY A 115 13.55 16.12 -9.79
C GLY A 115 12.19 16.79 -9.61
N ALA A 116 11.36 16.76 -10.64
CA ALA A 116 10.02 17.38 -10.62
C ALA A 116 8.89 16.43 -10.18
N HIS A 117 9.19 15.21 -9.73
CA HIS A 117 8.15 14.25 -9.35
C HIS A 117 7.32 14.74 -8.14
N GLY A 118 6.03 14.41 -8.10
CA GLY A 118 5.09 14.92 -7.07
C GLY A 118 5.46 14.55 -5.62
N PHE A 119 6.27 13.51 -5.43
CA PHE A 119 6.76 13.10 -4.10
C PHE A 119 7.75 14.10 -3.49
N THR A 120 8.33 15.01 -4.26
CA THR A 120 9.16 16.12 -3.74
C THR A 120 8.35 17.12 -2.93
N LYS A 121 7.02 17.17 -3.11
CA LYS A 121 6.13 18.06 -2.37
C LYS A 121 5.99 17.63 -0.92
N GLU A 122 5.69 16.35 -0.71
CA GLU A 122 5.65 15.75 0.61
C GLU A 122 5.71 14.23 0.52
N HIS A 123 6.54 13.62 1.37
CA HIS A 123 6.68 12.18 1.49
C HIS A 123 7.03 11.81 2.93
N ASP A 124 6.02 11.37 3.67
CA ASP A 124 6.16 11.08 5.10
C ASP A 124 6.41 9.60 5.38
N LEU A 125 6.97 9.33 6.56
CA LEU A 125 7.03 8.00 7.13
C LEU A 125 5.61 7.48 7.35
N PRO A 126 5.35 6.17 7.14
CA PRO A 126 4.06 5.60 7.50
C PRO A 126 3.83 5.67 9.00
N ARG A 127 2.57 5.81 9.40
CA ARG A 127 2.07 5.68 10.78
C ARG A 127 0.92 4.66 10.84
N ALA A 128 0.28 4.54 11.99
CA ALA A 128 -0.75 3.54 12.25
C ALA A 128 -1.86 3.50 11.18
N HIS A 129 -2.34 2.30 10.88
CA HIS A 129 -3.30 2.03 9.80
C HIS A 129 -4.62 2.79 9.92
N THR A 130 -5.04 3.18 11.13
CA THR A 130 -6.26 3.98 11.34
C THR A 130 -6.23 5.30 10.55
N TRP A 131 -5.03 5.82 10.25
CA TRP A 131 -4.84 7.12 9.61
C TRP A 131 -4.74 7.06 8.08
N MET A 132 -4.60 5.88 7.47
CA MET A 132 -4.13 5.80 6.07
C MET A 132 -5.02 6.51 5.05
N ALA A 133 -6.34 6.52 5.24
CA ALA A 133 -7.27 7.22 4.35
C ALA A 133 -7.23 8.74 4.57
N ILE A 134 -7.22 9.17 5.84
CA ILE A 134 -7.09 10.59 6.22
C ILE A 134 -5.78 11.17 5.68
N ASP A 135 -4.65 10.48 5.94
CA ASP A 135 -3.32 10.92 5.51
C ASP A 135 -3.21 11.01 3.99
N GLN A 136 -3.77 10.05 3.26
CA GLN A 136 -3.80 10.09 1.79
C GLN A 136 -4.51 11.34 1.26
N PHE A 137 -5.51 11.86 1.96
CA PHE A 137 -6.32 12.97 1.45
C PHE A 137 -5.69 14.32 1.77
N ILE A 138 -5.01 14.43 2.91
CA ILE A 138 -4.40 15.68 3.38
C ILE A 138 -2.94 15.84 2.95
N VAL A 139 -2.25 14.78 2.53
CA VAL A 139 -0.85 14.87 2.08
C VAL A 139 -0.72 15.82 0.89
N ASP A 140 0.26 16.71 0.94
CA ASP A 140 0.39 17.87 0.05
C ASP A 140 0.61 17.47 -1.40
N ARG A 141 1.09 16.24 -1.66
CA ARG A 141 1.24 15.73 -3.02
C ARG A 141 -0.07 15.25 -3.68
N ALA A 142 -1.13 15.01 -2.92
CA ALA A 142 -2.29 14.26 -3.41
C ALA A 142 -3.39 15.15 -4.01
N PHE A 143 -4.02 16.01 -3.20
CA PHE A 143 -5.21 16.78 -3.60
C PHE A 143 -4.99 18.29 -3.58
N GLY A 144 -3.72 18.72 -3.69
CA GLY A 144 -3.39 20.13 -3.82
C GLY A 144 -3.76 21.00 -2.62
N GLY A 145 -3.92 20.41 -1.42
CA GLY A 145 -4.43 21.11 -0.24
C GLY A 145 -5.94 21.37 -0.24
N ARG A 146 -6.72 20.64 -1.07
CA ARG A 146 -8.20 20.71 -1.09
C ARG A 146 -8.80 20.24 0.23
N PHE A 147 -8.33 19.10 0.74
CA PHE A 147 -8.85 18.50 1.96
C PHE A 147 -7.95 18.85 3.14
N GLU A 148 -8.58 19.24 4.24
CA GLU A 148 -7.87 19.60 5.47
C GLU A 148 -8.63 19.09 6.69
N PRO A 149 -7.94 18.85 7.82
CA PRO A 149 -8.63 18.56 9.06
C PRO A 149 -9.52 19.72 9.50
N LYS A 150 -10.72 19.42 10.02
CA LYS A 150 -11.65 20.43 10.54
C LYS A 150 -11.06 21.20 11.72
N ASP A 151 -10.38 20.48 12.62
CA ASP A 151 -9.81 21.02 13.86
C ASP A 151 -8.32 21.39 13.72
N GLY A 152 -7.85 21.63 12.48
CA GLY A 152 -6.44 21.90 12.21
C GLY A 152 -5.56 20.78 12.75
N TRP A 153 -4.44 21.12 13.40
CA TRP A 153 -3.49 20.14 13.96
C TRP A 153 -4.04 19.27 15.09
N LEU A 154 -5.17 19.65 15.71
CA LEU A 154 -5.76 18.88 16.81
C LEU A 154 -6.33 17.53 16.34
N TYR A 155 -6.51 17.29 15.04
CA TYR A 155 -6.84 15.94 14.56
C TYR A 155 -5.81 14.87 14.97
N THR A 156 -4.57 15.28 15.27
CA THR A 156 -3.53 14.38 15.75
C THR A 156 -3.72 13.93 17.20
N THR A 157 -4.64 14.54 17.95
CA THR A 157 -4.98 14.15 19.32
C THR A 157 -6.12 13.13 19.38
N LEU A 158 -6.70 12.79 18.23
CA LEU A 158 -7.73 11.76 18.11
C LEU A 158 -7.21 10.41 18.62
N GLU A 159 -7.95 9.80 19.53
CA GLU A 159 -7.56 8.53 20.17
C GLU A 159 -7.54 7.35 19.19
N GLY A 160 -6.50 6.52 19.30
CA GLY A 160 -6.48 5.22 18.63
C GLY A 160 -7.50 4.24 19.23
N GLY A 161 -7.68 3.10 18.56
CA GLY A 161 -8.53 1.99 19.00
C GLY A 161 -9.93 1.97 18.40
N LYS A 162 -10.22 2.89 17.47
CA LYS A 162 -11.48 2.95 16.70
C LYS A 162 -11.25 3.39 15.26
N SER A 163 -12.14 2.98 14.35
CA SER A 163 -12.22 3.52 12.99
C SER A 163 -12.82 4.92 13.00
N TYR A 164 -12.28 5.79 12.16
CA TYR A 164 -12.82 7.13 11.91
C TYR A 164 -13.43 7.19 10.51
N LYS A 165 -14.59 7.85 10.39
CA LYS A 165 -15.07 8.30 9.09
C LYS A 165 -14.25 9.51 8.67
N VAL A 166 -13.64 9.45 7.49
CA VAL A 166 -12.76 10.49 6.97
C VAL A 166 -13.46 11.86 6.97
N TRP A 167 -14.71 11.93 6.54
CA TRP A 167 -15.47 13.18 6.44
C TRP A 167 -16.02 13.70 7.77
N ASP A 168 -15.90 12.92 8.85
CA ASP A 168 -16.12 13.44 10.21
C ASP A 168 -14.91 14.27 10.66
N VAL A 169 -13.70 13.87 10.23
CA VAL A 169 -12.41 14.51 10.58
C VAL A 169 -12.00 15.60 9.60
N LEU A 170 -12.28 15.43 8.31
CA LEU A 170 -11.82 16.31 7.24
C LEU A 170 -12.95 17.19 6.68
N LYS A 171 -12.57 18.36 6.18
CA LYS A 171 -13.39 19.22 5.34
C LYS A 171 -12.86 19.26 3.91
N ASP A 172 -13.76 19.46 2.97
CA ASP A 172 -13.45 19.86 1.61
C ASP A 172 -13.55 21.38 1.52
N ASN A 173 -12.45 22.07 1.23
CA ASN A 173 -12.43 23.52 1.12
C ASN A 173 -13.11 24.04 -0.16
N TYR A 174 -13.48 23.15 -1.10
CA TYR A 174 -14.09 23.52 -2.37
C TYR A 174 -15.27 22.59 -2.72
N PRO A 175 -16.30 22.49 -1.84
CA PRO A 175 -17.35 21.47 -1.96
C PRO A 175 -18.17 21.58 -3.26
N ASP A 176 -18.31 22.80 -3.80
CA ASP A 176 -19.17 23.09 -4.95
C ASP A 176 -18.58 22.65 -6.31
N ASN A 177 -17.34 22.15 -6.34
CA ASN A 177 -16.75 21.61 -7.56
C ASN A 177 -15.83 20.42 -7.26
N ASN A 178 -15.41 19.69 -8.30
CA ASN A 178 -14.53 18.53 -8.23
C ASN A 178 -13.17 18.77 -8.91
N THR A 179 -12.73 20.02 -9.06
CA THR A 179 -11.48 20.34 -9.78
C THR A 179 -10.28 19.80 -9.01
N GLN A 180 -9.50 18.93 -9.66
CA GLN A 180 -8.24 18.37 -9.16
C GLN A 180 -7.06 19.19 -9.70
N LYS A 181 -6.44 19.99 -8.82
CA LYS A 181 -5.28 20.84 -9.11
C LYS A 181 -4.53 21.19 -7.83
N ALA A 182 -3.35 21.78 -7.94
CA ALA A 182 -2.69 22.43 -6.82
C ALA A 182 -3.48 23.69 -6.42
N HIS A 183 -4.10 23.70 -5.24
CA HIS A 183 -4.83 24.85 -4.71
C HIS A 183 -3.96 25.71 -3.79
N LYS A 184 -2.87 25.15 -3.25
CA LYS A 184 -1.91 25.86 -2.41
C LYS A 184 -0.48 25.78 -2.97
N PRO A 185 0.36 26.81 -2.78
CA PRO A 185 1.80 26.71 -3.04
C PRO A 185 2.42 25.51 -2.32
N GLY A 186 3.42 24.88 -2.94
CA GLY A 186 4.09 23.71 -2.36
C GLY A 186 3.32 22.38 -2.48
N THR A 187 2.11 22.38 -3.03
CA THR A 187 1.30 21.15 -3.19
C THR A 187 1.33 20.61 -4.62
N ALA A 188 0.86 19.36 -4.80
CA ALA A 188 0.63 18.73 -6.10
C ALA A 188 -0.73 18.01 -6.13
N ALA A 189 -1.15 17.61 -7.33
CA ALA A 189 -2.43 16.97 -7.60
C ALA A 189 -2.27 15.52 -8.09
N ALA A 190 -1.36 14.75 -7.47
CA ALA A 190 -1.03 13.39 -7.91
C ALA A 190 -2.08 12.33 -7.54
N GLY A 191 -3.03 12.66 -6.64
CA GLY A 191 -4.14 11.80 -6.27
C GLY A 191 -4.99 11.47 -7.50
N ASN A 192 -5.32 10.19 -7.66
CA ASN A 192 -6.08 9.68 -8.81
C ASN A 192 -7.06 8.56 -8.40
N GLY A 193 -7.85 8.07 -9.37
CA GLY A 193 -8.89 7.07 -9.15
C GLY A 193 -8.41 5.69 -8.70
N VAL A 194 -7.10 5.39 -8.73
CA VAL A 194 -6.54 4.11 -8.27
C VAL A 194 -6.07 4.18 -6.83
N CYS A 195 -5.59 5.34 -6.36
CA CYS A 195 -4.91 5.46 -5.06
C CYS A 195 -5.73 4.97 -3.85
N TRP A 196 -7.07 5.04 -3.92
CA TRP A 196 -7.95 4.61 -2.82
C TRP A 196 -7.90 3.10 -2.57
N SER A 197 -7.56 2.29 -3.57
CA SER A 197 -7.68 0.83 -3.52
C SER A 197 -6.71 0.18 -2.52
N CYS A 198 -5.67 0.91 -2.10
CA CYS A 198 -4.75 0.49 -1.03
C CYS A 198 -5.05 1.18 0.31
N LYS A 199 -6.17 1.91 0.44
CA LYS A 199 -6.54 2.71 1.62
C LYS A 199 -7.88 2.28 2.22
N SER A 200 -8.81 1.85 1.37
CA SER A 200 -10.18 1.52 1.75
C SER A 200 -10.77 0.44 0.84
N ALA A 201 -11.75 -0.30 1.36
CA ALA A 201 -12.59 -1.22 0.60
C ALA A 201 -14.00 -0.64 0.38
N ASP A 202 -14.27 0.61 0.77
CA ASP A 202 -15.60 1.20 0.69
C ASP A 202 -16.19 1.18 -0.73
N LEU A 203 -15.34 1.34 -1.75
CA LEU A 203 -15.77 1.34 -3.16
C LEU A 203 -15.67 -0.03 -3.82
N MET A 204 -15.46 -1.11 -3.06
CA MET A 204 -15.28 -2.46 -3.61
C MET A 204 -16.51 -2.96 -4.39
N LEU A 205 -17.68 -2.34 -4.23
CA LEU A 205 -18.91 -2.69 -4.95
C LEU A 205 -19.23 -1.75 -6.12
N ASP A 206 -18.39 -0.73 -6.33
CA ASP A 206 -18.57 0.36 -7.29
C ASP A 206 -17.39 0.46 -8.28
N TRP A 207 -16.43 -0.45 -8.16
CA TRP A 207 -15.20 -0.54 -8.94
C TRP A 207 -15.10 -1.90 -9.63
N ALA A 208 -15.00 -1.91 -10.96
CA ALA A 208 -14.80 -3.13 -11.73
C ALA A 208 -13.38 -3.68 -11.57
N TYR A 209 -13.18 -4.96 -11.89
CA TYR A 209 -11.85 -5.57 -11.86
C TYR A 209 -10.84 -4.75 -12.70
N MET A 210 -9.67 -4.49 -12.12
CA MET A 210 -8.61 -3.60 -12.62
C MET A 210 -8.99 -2.12 -12.74
N GLY A 211 -10.21 -1.73 -12.40
CA GLY A 211 -10.74 -0.38 -12.60
C GLY A 211 -11.06 -0.08 -14.05
N ASP A 212 -11.40 -1.10 -14.84
CA ASP A 212 -11.79 -0.89 -16.23
C ASP A 212 -13.09 -0.07 -16.33
N LYS A 213 -13.16 0.77 -17.36
CA LYS A 213 -14.36 1.53 -17.66
C LYS A 213 -15.39 0.60 -18.31
N VAL A 214 -16.36 0.17 -17.53
CA VAL A 214 -17.46 -0.72 -17.94
C VAL A 214 -18.80 -0.16 -17.48
N GLU A 215 -19.87 -0.54 -18.16
CA GLU A 215 -21.22 -0.17 -17.77
C GLU A 215 -21.54 -0.68 -16.35
N GLY A 216 -22.24 0.13 -15.56
CA GLY A 216 -22.68 -0.20 -14.21
C GLY A 216 -21.65 0.03 -13.10
N ALA A 217 -20.36 0.16 -13.41
CA ALA A 217 -19.33 0.56 -12.45
C ALA A 217 -19.33 2.09 -12.28
N THR A 218 -19.51 2.56 -11.05
CA THR A 218 -19.57 4.00 -10.74
C THR A 218 -18.21 4.67 -10.98
N PHE A 219 -17.13 3.99 -10.64
CA PHE A 219 -15.77 4.51 -10.73
C PHE A 219 -14.85 3.58 -11.53
N ASN A 220 -13.86 4.17 -12.17
CA ASN A 220 -12.79 3.51 -12.91
C ASN A 220 -11.48 4.30 -12.74
N ARG A 221 -10.36 3.80 -13.29
CA ARG A 221 -9.04 4.45 -13.15
C ARG A 221 -9.02 5.92 -13.59
N GLY A 222 -9.80 6.26 -14.61
CA GLY A 222 -9.90 7.62 -15.18
C GLY A 222 -10.99 8.49 -14.56
N SER A 223 -11.71 8.01 -13.53
CA SER A 223 -12.69 8.83 -12.81
C SER A 223 -12.02 10.03 -12.12
N ASN A 224 -12.79 11.13 -11.97
CA ASN A 224 -12.31 12.28 -11.22
C ASN A 224 -11.97 11.84 -9.78
N PRO A 225 -10.73 12.07 -9.31
CA PRO A 225 -10.30 11.54 -8.02
C PRO A 225 -10.98 12.22 -6.83
N VAL A 226 -11.43 13.47 -6.95
CA VAL A 226 -12.19 14.16 -5.91
C VAL A 226 -13.54 13.47 -5.71
N ASP A 227 -14.23 13.08 -6.79
CA ASP A 227 -15.51 12.37 -6.70
C ASP A 227 -15.35 10.96 -6.13
N VAL A 228 -14.25 10.28 -6.49
CA VAL A 228 -13.90 8.95 -5.94
C VAL A 228 -13.71 9.05 -4.42
N VAL A 229 -12.81 9.93 -3.94
CA VAL A 229 -12.48 9.96 -2.52
C VAL A 229 -13.61 10.49 -1.65
N ARG A 230 -14.50 11.35 -2.17
CA ARG A 230 -15.74 11.76 -1.50
C ARG A 230 -16.66 10.58 -1.14
N LYS A 231 -16.48 9.42 -1.76
CA LYS A 231 -17.21 8.18 -1.44
C LYS A 231 -16.44 7.24 -0.51
N VAL A 232 -15.19 7.55 -0.16
CA VAL A 232 -14.38 6.81 0.80
C VAL A 232 -14.52 7.43 2.19
N ASN A 233 -14.80 6.57 3.17
CA ASN A 233 -15.07 6.94 4.56
C ASN A 233 -14.13 6.22 5.53
N HIS A 234 -13.71 4.98 5.28
CA HIS A 234 -13.01 4.17 6.27
C HIS A 234 -11.62 3.76 5.79
N ALA A 235 -10.68 3.73 6.73
CA ALA A 235 -9.34 3.19 6.54
C ALA A 235 -9.31 1.68 6.84
N LEU A 236 -8.68 0.91 5.96
CA LEU A 236 -8.38 -0.52 6.13
C LEU A 236 -9.55 -1.33 6.71
N ASN A 237 -10.61 -1.47 5.94
CA ASN A 237 -11.77 -2.24 6.35
C ASN A 237 -11.39 -3.71 6.65
N CYS A 238 -12.05 -4.35 7.63
CA CYS A 238 -11.77 -5.75 7.98
C CYS A 238 -11.96 -6.71 6.79
N ASN A 239 -12.82 -6.34 5.85
CA ASN A 239 -13.14 -7.13 4.67
C ASN A 239 -12.06 -7.10 3.56
N PHE A 240 -10.95 -6.37 3.75
CA PHE A 240 -9.76 -6.51 2.90
C PHE A 240 -9.19 -7.92 2.93
N CYS A 241 -9.13 -8.51 4.13
CA CYS A 241 -8.46 -9.79 4.38
C CYS A 241 -9.43 -10.92 4.74
N HIS A 242 -10.64 -10.58 5.19
CA HIS A 242 -11.64 -11.55 5.63
C HIS A 242 -12.90 -11.45 4.76
N ASP A 243 -13.38 -12.58 4.27
CA ASP A 243 -14.67 -12.62 3.59
C ASP A 243 -15.81 -12.35 4.59
N PRO A 244 -16.69 -11.36 4.37
CA PRO A 244 -17.74 -11.06 5.33
C PRO A 244 -18.83 -12.15 5.37
N HIS A 245 -18.97 -12.98 4.33
CA HIS A 245 -19.97 -14.05 4.29
C HIS A 245 -19.45 -15.34 4.91
N THR A 246 -18.15 -15.64 4.78
CA THR A 246 -17.60 -16.94 5.22
C THR A 246 -16.53 -16.86 6.31
N ALA A 247 -16.03 -15.67 6.62
CA ALA A 247 -14.82 -15.40 7.41
C ALA A 247 -13.52 -15.97 6.80
N GLN A 248 -13.55 -16.50 5.58
CA GLN A 248 -12.37 -17.08 4.95
C GLN A 248 -11.31 -16.02 4.64
N PRO A 249 -10.02 -16.40 4.72
CA PRO A 249 -8.92 -15.53 4.32
C PRO A 249 -8.99 -15.24 2.81
N ARG A 250 -8.82 -13.98 2.43
CA ARG A 250 -8.90 -13.54 1.03
C ARG A 250 -8.00 -12.36 0.73
N ILE A 251 -7.86 -12.08 -0.57
CA ILE A 251 -7.40 -10.81 -1.13
C ILE A 251 -8.48 -10.26 -2.07
N ILE A 252 -8.67 -8.94 -2.07
CA ILE A 252 -9.60 -8.21 -2.93
C ILE A 252 -8.91 -7.20 -3.85
N ARG A 253 -7.61 -6.90 -3.61
CA ARG A 253 -6.84 -6.00 -4.47
C ARG A 253 -6.69 -6.61 -5.86
N ASP A 254 -7.38 -6.02 -6.83
CA ASP A 254 -7.42 -6.47 -8.22
C ASP A 254 -6.04 -6.61 -8.87
N ALA A 255 -5.13 -5.63 -8.71
CA ALA A 255 -3.77 -5.72 -9.26
C ALA A 255 -2.90 -6.81 -8.60
N LEU A 256 -3.15 -7.15 -7.33
CA LEU A 256 -2.50 -8.31 -6.70
C LEU A 256 -3.04 -9.60 -7.30
N ILE A 257 -4.37 -9.72 -7.44
CA ILE A 257 -5.01 -10.87 -8.07
C ILE A 257 -4.47 -11.04 -9.51
N ASP A 258 -4.34 -9.95 -10.27
CA ASP A 258 -3.72 -9.96 -11.61
C ASP A 258 -2.28 -10.47 -11.54
N ALA A 259 -1.46 -9.92 -10.64
CA ALA A 259 -0.07 -10.32 -10.50
C ALA A 259 0.10 -11.80 -10.13
N VAL A 260 -0.64 -12.31 -9.14
CA VAL A 260 -0.51 -13.72 -8.71
C VAL A 260 -1.10 -14.72 -9.71
N THR A 261 -2.03 -14.28 -10.56
CA THR A 261 -2.59 -15.11 -11.65
C THR A 261 -1.95 -14.88 -13.01
N ARG A 262 -0.97 -13.97 -13.12
CA ARG A 262 -0.26 -13.68 -14.36
C ARG A 262 0.54 -14.90 -14.83
N ASP A 263 0.18 -15.46 -15.97
CA ASP A 263 0.79 -16.68 -16.52
C ASP A 263 1.83 -16.43 -17.62
N ASN A 264 2.19 -15.17 -17.85
CA ASN A 264 3.27 -14.82 -18.76
C ASN A 264 4.63 -15.24 -18.17
N LYS A 265 5.14 -16.39 -18.62
CA LYS A 265 6.44 -16.95 -18.20
C LYS A 265 7.63 -16.06 -18.54
N ASP A 266 7.47 -15.15 -19.51
CA ASP A 266 8.52 -14.20 -19.84
C ASP A 266 8.60 -13.08 -18.82
N VAL A 267 7.61 -12.84 -17.96
CA VAL A 267 7.66 -11.78 -16.95
C VAL A 267 7.98 -12.40 -15.59
N PRO A 268 9.08 -11.98 -14.91
CA PRO A 268 9.41 -12.52 -13.60
C PRO A 268 8.29 -12.24 -12.59
N ASN A 269 8.14 -13.12 -11.60
CA ASN A 269 7.17 -13.00 -10.52
C ASN A 269 7.76 -13.61 -9.25
N VAL A 270 8.11 -12.75 -8.29
CA VAL A 270 8.84 -13.15 -7.08
C VAL A 270 8.05 -14.14 -6.23
N TRP A 271 6.71 -14.04 -6.20
CA TRP A 271 5.89 -14.94 -5.41
C TRP A 271 5.83 -16.35 -6.00
N LYS A 272 5.77 -16.47 -7.34
CA LYS A 272 5.82 -17.78 -8.00
C LYS A 272 7.22 -18.40 -8.00
N SER A 273 8.27 -17.59 -8.13
CA SER A 273 9.63 -18.11 -8.38
C SER A 273 10.58 -18.06 -7.18
N VAL A 274 10.30 -17.26 -6.15
CA VAL A 274 11.23 -16.99 -5.04
C VAL A 274 10.61 -17.24 -3.66
N ALA A 275 9.31 -17.00 -3.48
CA ALA A 275 8.66 -17.25 -2.19
C ALA A 275 8.81 -18.71 -1.77
N ALA A 276 9.21 -18.93 -0.51
CA ALA A 276 9.51 -20.28 -0.02
C ALA A 276 8.24 -21.11 0.24
N HIS A 277 7.13 -20.45 0.63
CA HIS A 277 5.89 -21.11 1.05
C HIS A 277 4.64 -20.49 0.41
N PRO A 278 4.50 -20.41 -0.92
CA PRO A 278 3.34 -19.79 -1.55
C PRO A 278 2.04 -20.56 -1.22
N THR A 279 0.96 -19.84 -0.86
CA THR A 279 -0.38 -20.42 -0.71
C THR A 279 -1.10 -20.54 -2.07
N LYS A 280 -2.06 -21.45 -2.23
CA LYS A 280 -2.93 -21.40 -3.42
C LYS A 280 -3.94 -20.26 -3.31
N VAL A 281 -4.20 -19.61 -4.44
CA VAL A 281 -5.21 -18.55 -4.58
C VAL A 281 -6.32 -19.04 -5.51
N ASP A 282 -7.51 -19.25 -4.95
CA ASP A 282 -8.72 -19.59 -5.72
C ASP A 282 -9.48 -18.31 -6.08
N VAL A 283 -9.36 -17.90 -7.35
CA VAL A 283 -9.98 -16.66 -7.84
C VAL A 283 -11.41 -16.91 -8.25
N LYS A 284 -12.32 -16.14 -7.65
CA LYS A 284 -13.76 -16.15 -7.95
C LYS A 284 -14.20 -14.82 -8.53
N ASP A 285 -15.04 -14.92 -9.57
CA ASP A 285 -15.67 -13.78 -10.21
C ASP A 285 -17.00 -13.45 -9.54
N PHE A 286 -17.25 -12.17 -9.29
CA PHE A 286 -18.46 -11.62 -8.71
C PHE A 286 -19.04 -10.56 -9.66
N GLY A 287 -20.17 -10.89 -10.29
CA GLY A 287 -20.76 -10.09 -11.38
C GLY A 287 -22.15 -9.48 -11.10
N MET A 288 -22.72 -9.70 -9.91
CA MET A 288 -24.14 -9.41 -9.62
C MET A 288 -24.56 -7.92 -9.72
N ARG A 289 -23.61 -7.01 -9.99
CA ARG A 289 -23.85 -5.57 -10.21
C ARG A 289 -23.74 -5.15 -11.68
N GLY A 290 -23.70 -6.09 -12.61
CA GLY A 290 -23.60 -5.84 -14.06
C GLY A 290 -22.16 -5.74 -14.58
N PHE A 291 -21.17 -5.88 -13.70
CA PHE A 291 -19.76 -5.89 -14.04
C PHE A 291 -18.98 -6.85 -13.14
N THR A 292 -17.90 -7.41 -13.67
CA THR A 292 -17.07 -8.38 -12.95
C THR A 292 -16.15 -7.69 -11.96
N ARG A 293 -16.12 -8.22 -10.75
CA ARG A 293 -15.10 -8.03 -9.73
C ARG A 293 -14.50 -9.38 -9.39
N LYS A 294 -13.30 -9.41 -8.84
CA LYS A 294 -12.65 -10.66 -8.45
C LYS A 294 -12.24 -10.64 -7.00
N VAL A 295 -12.28 -11.82 -6.38
CA VAL A 295 -11.75 -12.08 -5.05
C VAL A 295 -10.85 -13.31 -5.14
N GLY A 296 -9.66 -13.25 -4.56
CA GLY A 296 -8.78 -14.41 -4.41
C GLY A 296 -8.93 -15.01 -3.01
N TYR A 297 -9.56 -16.16 -2.89
CA TYR A 297 -9.61 -16.91 -1.62
C TYR A 297 -8.30 -17.64 -1.40
N LEU A 298 -7.77 -17.57 -0.18
CA LEU A 298 -6.49 -18.19 0.16
C LEU A 298 -6.74 -19.56 0.79
N GLU A 299 -5.96 -20.58 0.37
CA GLU A 299 -6.06 -21.95 0.93
C GLU A 299 -5.75 -21.99 2.44
N ARG A 300 -4.90 -21.06 2.90
CA ARG A 300 -4.59 -20.83 4.31
C ARG A 300 -4.52 -19.32 4.59
N PRO A 301 -4.65 -18.87 5.86
CA PRO A 301 -4.42 -17.46 6.20
C PRO A 301 -2.95 -17.10 5.96
N ASP A 302 -2.66 -16.59 4.77
CA ASP A 302 -1.33 -16.15 4.37
C ASP A 302 -1.21 -14.63 4.48
N ALA A 303 -0.62 -14.19 5.58
CA ALA A 303 -0.40 -12.78 5.84
C ALA A 303 0.51 -12.11 4.80
N ASN A 304 1.39 -12.87 4.13
CA ASN A 304 2.27 -12.30 3.10
C ASN A 304 1.43 -11.75 1.94
N LEU A 305 0.43 -12.51 1.46
CA LEU A 305 -0.48 -12.03 0.41
C LEU A 305 -1.51 -11.02 0.92
N MET A 306 -2.01 -11.17 2.15
CA MET A 306 -2.93 -10.18 2.74
C MET A 306 -2.28 -8.80 2.85
N CYS A 307 -1.02 -8.73 3.29
CA CYS A 307 -0.24 -7.50 3.36
C CYS A 307 0.17 -7.00 1.98
N ALA A 308 0.48 -7.91 1.03
CA ALA A 308 0.83 -7.57 -0.35
C ALA A 308 -0.31 -6.90 -1.15
N GLN A 309 -1.52 -6.79 -0.60
CA GLN A 309 -2.58 -5.96 -1.19
C GLN A 309 -2.18 -4.48 -1.26
N CYS A 310 -1.29 -4.04 -0.36
CA CYS A 310 -0.84 -2.66 -0.29
C CYS A 310 0.69 -2.54 -0.22
N HIS A 311 1.37 -3.41 0.51
CA HIS A 311 2.81 -3.33 0.79
C HIS A 311 3.67 -3.95 -0.32
N VAL A 312 3.55 -3.38 -1.51
CA VAL A 312 4.22 -3.80 -2.74
C VAL A 312 4.68 -2.60 -3.56
N GLU A 313 5.61 -2.83 -4.49
CA GLU A 313 5.83 -1.92 -5.61
C GLU A 313 4.58 -1.89 -6.50
N TYR A 314 4.19 -0.70 -6.96
CA TYR A 314 3.06 -0.57 -7.86
C TYR A 314 3.17 0.62 -8.80
N VAL A 315 2.47 0.51 -9.92
CA VAL A 315 2.05 1.66 -10.72
C VAL A 315 0.58 1.94 -10.41
N CYS A 316 0.30 3.15 -9.96
CA CYS A 316 -1.07 3.62 -9.72
C CYS A 316 -1.35 4.96 -10.41
N ASN A 317 -0.61 5.29 -11.47
CA ASN A 317 -0.61 6.60 -12.10
C ASN A 317 -0.38 6.51 -13.61
N PRO A 318 -0.72 7.57 -14.37
CA PRO A 318 -0.27 7.73 -15.74
C PRO A 318 1.25 7.85 -15.80
N GLY A 319 1.80 7.64 -16.99
CA GLY A 319 3.22 7.75 -17.27
C GLY A 319 3.48 7.80 -18.76
N PHE A 320 4.55 7.17 -19.21
CA PHE A 320 4.85 7.02 -20.63
C PHE A 320 5.59 5.71 -20.91
N ASN A 321 5.60 5.30 -22.17
CA ASN A 321 6.38 4.17 -22.62
C ASN A 321 7.84 4.61 -22.81
N GLY A 322 8.76 4.03 -22.06
CA GLY A 322 10.20 4.32 -22.09
C GLY A 322 10.90 3.93 -23.40
N LYS A 323 10.30 3.10 -24.25
CA LYS A 323 10.83 2.76 -25.59
C LYS A 323 10.31 3.69 -26.68
N THR A 324 9.02 4.05 -26.66
CA THR A 324 8.39 4.84 -27.73
C THR A 324 8.21 6.32 -27.39
N GLY A 325 8.22 6.67 -26.09
CA GLY A 325 7.91 8.01 -25.59
C GLY A 325 6.42 8.33 -25.53
N GLU A 326 5.55 7.42 -25.96
CA GLU A 326 4.09 7.61 -25.98
C GLU A 326 3.52 7.71 -24.57
N LYS A 327 2.51 8.56 -24.38
CA LYS A 327 1.83 8.70 -23.10
C LYS A 327 1.06 7.44 -22.75
N VAL A 328 1.11 7.05 -21.48
CA VAL A 328 0.29 5.98 -20.90
C VAL A 328 -0.77 6.63 -20.01
N GLY A 329 -2.01 6.68 -20.50
CA GLY A 329 -3.17 7.21 -19.79
C GLY A 329 -3.92 6.14 -19.00
N PHE A 330 -4.95 6.55 -18.25
CA PHE A 330 -5.77 5.66 -17.40
C PHE A 330 -6.58 4.61 -18.19
N ASP A 331 -6.72 4.78 -19.50
CA ASP A 331 -7.25 3.78 -20.42
C ASP A 331 -6.36 2.53 -20.50
N ASN A 332 -5.06 2.67 -20.22
CA ASN A 332 -4.13 1.55 -20.16
C ASN A 332 -4.11 0.91 -18.77
N ARG A 333 -4.13 -0.43 -18.69
CA ARG A 333 -4.08 -1.17 -17.41
C ARG A 333 -2.75 -1.04 -16.69
N TRP A 334 -1.68 -0.58 -17.34
CA TRP A 334 -0.42 -0.27 -16.65
C TRP A 334 -0.59 0.78 -15.55
N THR A 335 -1.61 1.64 -15.61
CA THR A 335 -1.86 2.61 -14.54
C THR A 335 -2.47 2.00 -13.27
N ASN A 336 -2.66 0.68 -13.22
CA ASN A 336 -3.02 -0.10 -12.04
C ASN A 336 -2.33 -1.46 -12.13
N LEU A 337 -1.03 -1.49 -11.80
CA LEU A 337 -0.17 -2.64 -12.07
C LEU A 337 0.72 -2.92 -10.88
N PHE A 338 0.79 -4.18 -10.46
CA PHE A 338 1.82 -4.66 -9.56
C PHE A 338 2.90 -5.38 -10.39
N PRO A 339 4.13 -4.84 -10.45
CA PRO A 339 5.26 -5.56 -11.00
C PRO A 339 5.46 -6.90 -10.31
N PHE A 340 5.40 -6.89 -8.98
CA PHE A 340 5.50 -8.07 -8.12
C PHE A 340 6.78 -8.87 -8.37
N VAL A 341 7.89 -8.12 -8.40
CA VAL A 341 9.26 -8.60 -8.61
C VAL A 341 10.17 -7.95 -7.57
N ASN A 342 11.25 -8.65 -7.19
CA ASN A 342 12.21 -8.08 -6.24
C ASN A 342 13.24 -7.18 -6.93
N ALA A 343 14.13 -6.55 -6.15
CA ALA A 343 15.12 -5.61 -6.68
C ALA A 343 16.12 -6.24 -7.68
N ASP A 344 16.36 -7.55 -7.64
CA ASP A 344 17.23 -8.22 -8.64
C ASP A 344 16.53 -8.31 -10.01
N GLN A 345 15.19 -8.32 -10.03
CA GLN A 345 14.35 -8.54 -11.20
C GLN A 345 13.70 -7.25 -11.74
N ILE A 346 13.77 -6.14 -11.00
CA ILE A 346 13.01 -4.92 -11.29
C ILE A 346 13.37 -4.26 -12.63
N GLU A 347 14.66 -4.23 -12.98
CA GLU A 347 15.11 -3.68 -14.27
C GLU A 347 14.64 -4.55 -15.44
N GLU A 348 14.83 -5.87 -15.34
CA GLU A 348 14.39 -6.82 -16.37
C GLU A 348 12.88 -6.74 -16.59
N TYR A 349 12.11 -6.61 -15.51
CA TYR A 349 10.68 -6.40 -15.57
C TYR A 349 10.33 -5.16 -16.39
N TYR A 350 10.96 -4.02 -16.09
CA TYR A 350 10.70 -2.75 -16.75
C TYR A 350 11.34 -2.61 -18.14
N ASP A 351 12.16 -3.57 -18.57
CA ASP A 351 12.56 -3.74 -19.97
C ASP A 351 11.47 -4.46 -20.80
N LYS A 352 10.75 -5.39 -20.18
CA LYS A 352 9.64 -6.14 -20.78
C LYS A 352 8.33 -5.35 -20.76
N VAL A 353 8.08 -4.65 -19.66
CA VAL A 353 6.97 -3.71 -19.49
C VAL A 353 7.55 -2.30 -19.47
N PRO A 354 7.73 -1.64 -20.62
CA PRO A 354 8.47 -0.39 -20.72
C PRO A 354 7.69 0.82 -20.18
N PHE A 355 6.90 0.69 -19.13
CA PHE A 355 6.30 1.83 -18.44
C PHE A 355 7.40 2.67 -17.75
N ARG A 356 7.27 4.00 -17.73
CA ARG A 356 8.11 4.92 -16.97
C ARG A 356 7.22 6.01 -16.35
N ASP A 357 7.48 6.36 -15.10
CA ASP A 357 6.67 7.32 -14.33
C ASP A 357 6.96 8.75 -14.75
N PHE A 358 8.25 9.11 -14.81
CA PHE A 358 8.65 10.49 -15.06
C PHE A 358 9.99 10.57 -15.80
N LYS A 359 10.22 11.71 -16.45
CA LYS A 359 11.55 12.09 -16.93
C LYS A 359 12.19 13.00 -15.90
N HIS A 360 13.41 12.67 -15.51
CA HIS A 360 14.18 13.54 -14.64
C HIS A 360 14.42 14.88 -15.35
N ASN A 361 14.05 15.98 -14.71
CA ASN A 361 14.04 17.32 -15.32
C ASN A 361 15.42 17.84 -15.72
N VAL A 362 16.49 17.47 -15.00
CA VAL A 362 17.86 17.86 -15.34
C VAL A 362 18.51 16.87 -16.33
N THR A 363 18.73 15.62 -15.89
CA THR A 363 19.43 14.62 -16.71
C THR A 363 18.65 14.15 -17.94
N GLY A 364 17.32 14.23 -17.95
CA GLY A 364 16.46 13.69 -19.01
C GLY A 364 16.26 12.16 -18.97
N ALA A 365 16.79 11.48 -17.95
CA ALA A 365 16.60 10.03 -17.79
C ALA A 365 15.13 9.67 -17.59
N SER A 366 14.69 8.55 -18.15
CA SER A 366 13.33 8.02 -17.97
C SER A 366 13.32 7.06 -16.77
N LEU A 367 12.61 7.43 -15.72
CA LEU A 367 12.71 6.81 -14.40
C LEU A 367 11.39 6.15 -13.98
N ILE A 368 11.53 5.21 -13.04
CA ILE A 368 10.43 4.58 -12.30
C ILE A 368 10.38 5.21 -10.92
N LYS A 369 9.18 5.45 -10.40
CA LYS A 369 8.98 5.82 -9.00
C LYS A 369 8.67 4.55 -8.21
N MET A 370 9.51 4.18 -7.25
CA MET A 370 9.31 3.02 -6.40
C MET A 370 8.41 3.30 -5.18
N GLN A 371 7.57 2.37 -4.74
CA GLN A 371 6.71 2.49 -3.56
C GLN A 371 6.76 1.22 -2.72
N HIS A 372 7.23 1.33 -1.47
CA HIS A 372 7.17 0.34 -0.39
C HIS A 372 7.08 -1.16 -0.81
N PRO A 373 8.10 -1.71 -1.53
CA PRO A 373 8.11 -3.11 -1.98
C PRO A 373 8.44 -4.11 -0.86
N ASP A 374 7.71 -4.04 0.25
CA ASP A 374 8.02 -4.81 1.45
C ASP A 374 7.78 -6.32 1.25
N ALA A 375 6.71 -6.71 0.55
CA ALA A 375 6.41 -8.11 0.26
C ALA A 375 7.46 -8.73 -0.68
N GLU A 376 7.79 -8.05 -1.78
CA GLU A 376 8.79 -8.51 -2.75
C GLU A 376 10.19 -8.58 -2.15
N THR A 377 10.50 -7.68 -1.21
CA THR A 377 11.74 -7.73 -0.43
C THR A 377 11.76 -8.96 0.49
N PHE A 378 10.64 -9.28 1.14
CA PHE A 378 10.56 -10.36 2.11
C PHE A 378 10.70 -11.75 1.47
N PHE A 379 10.13 -11.97 0.28
CA PHE A 379 10.19 -13.28 -0.38
C PHE A 379 11.63 -13.71 -0.69
N GLY A 380 11.95 -14.96 -0.35
CA GLY A 380 13.29 -15.55 -0.47
C GLY A 380 14.28 -15.16 0.64
N SER A 381 13.88 -14.30 1.58
CA SER A 381 14.68 -13.97 2.76
C SER A 381 14.92 -15.19 3.65
N VAL A 382 15.84 -15.07 4.61
CA VAL A 382 16.07 -16.10 5.63
C VAL A 382 14.78 -16.40 6.40
N HIS A 383 14.01 -15.36 6.76
CA HIS A 383 12.76 -15.50 7.50
C HIS A 383 11.64 -16.15 6.67
N ASP A 384 11.52 -15.81 5.38
CA ASP A 384 10.58 -16.48 4.48
C ASP A 384 10.93 -17.96 4.35
N LYS A 385 12.21 -18.31 4.14
CA LYS A 385 12.68 -19.69 4.00
C LYS A 385 12.32 -20.58 5.19
N VAL A 386 12.38 -20.05 6.41
CA VAL A 386 12.02 -20.79 7.63
C VAL A 386 10.52 -20.74 7.96
N GLY A 387 9.69 -20.19 7.09
CA GLY A 387 8.22 -20.20 7.22
C GLY A 387 7.65 -19.08 8.07
N ALA A 388 8.44 -18.04 8.41
CA ALA A 388 7.87 -16.84 9.00
C ALA A 388 7.00 -16.08 7.98
N THR A 389 6.05 -15.29 8.48
CA THR A 389 5.19 -14.43 7.66
C THR A 389 5.16 -13.03 8.24
N CYS A 390 4.57 -12.07 7.52
CA CYS A 390 4.32 -10.72 8.05
C CYS A 390 3.64 -10.78 9.43
N GLN A 391 2.67 -11.69 9.62
CA GLN A 391 1.93 -11.86 10.87
C GLN A 391 2.81 -12.37 12.01
N THR A 392 3.86 -13.16 11.72
CA THR A 392 4.82 -13.63 12.72
C THR A 392 5.55 -12.49 13.42
N CYS A 393 5.80 -11.38 12.72
CA CYS A 393 6.57 -10.25 13.25
C CYS A 393 5.74 -9.00 13.52
N HIS A 394 4.58 -8.81 12.86
CA HIS A 394 3.80 -7.58 12.96
C HIS A 394 2.42 -7.78 13.60
N MET A 395 1.95 -9.02 13.73
CA MET A 395 0.61 -9.31 14.27
C MET A 395 0.64 -10.61 15.10
N PRO A 396 1.46 -10.69 16.16
CA PRO A 396 1.62 -11.95 16.91
C PRO A 396 0.32 -12.38 17.57
N LYS A 397 0.23 -13.66 17.94
CA LYS A 397 -0.84 -14.12 18.82
C LYS A 397 -0.57 -13.66 20.24
N VAL A 398 -1.56 -13.05 20.88
CA VAL A 398 -1.49 -12.57 22.26
C VAL A 398 -2.68 -13.07 23.06
N LYS A 399 -2.57 -13.02 24.40
CA LYS A 399 -3.65 -13.39 25.30
C LYS A 399 -4.47 -12.15 25.63
N ASP A 400 -5.78 -12.22 25.44
CA ASP A 400 -6.69 -11.18 25.91
C ASP A 400 -6.74 -11.22 27.45
N GLU A 401 -6.40 -10.10 28.09
CA GLU A 401 -6.29 -10.03 29.55
C GLU A 401 -7.63 -10.20 30.27
N LYS A 402 -8.74 -9.81 29.63
CA LYS A 402 -10.09 -9.84 30.22
C LYS A 402 -10.70 -11.23 30.16
N THR A 403 -10.53 -11.93 29.03
CA THR A 403 -11.18 -13.21 28.73
C THR A 403 -10.23 -14.40 28.83
N GLY A 404 -8.92 -14.15 28.87
CA GLY A 404 -7.89 -15.18 28.85
C GLY A 404 -7.74 -15.93 27.53
N LYS A 405 -8.52 -15.59 26.49
CA LYS A 405 -8.49 -16.26 25.19
C LYS A 405 -7.33 -15.74 24.33
N MET A 406 -6.70 -16.63 23.57
CA MET A 406 -5.71 -16.24 22.58
C MET A 406 -6.39 -15.64 21.35
N TYR A 407 -5.84 -14.55 20.82
CA TYR A 407 -6.24 -13.97 19.54
C TYR A 407 -5.03 -13.44 18.77
N THR A 408 -5.17 -13.26 17.45
CA THR A 408 -4.16 -12.58 16.64
C THR A 408 -4.27 -11.08 16.86
N LEU A 409 -3.22 -10.45 17.39
CA LEU A 409 -3.15 -9.00 17.55
C LEU A 409 -3.21 -8.34 16.17
N HIS A 410 -4.15 -7.43 15.94
CA HIS A 410 -4.28 -6.76 14.64
C HIS A 410 -3.51 -5.42 14.56
N TRP A 411 -2.77 -5.09 15.62
CA TRP A 411 -1.90 -3.93 15.65
C TRP A 411 -0.62 -4.20 14.84
N ALA A 412 -0.71 -3.99 13.53
CA ALA A 412 0.41 -4.12 12.60
C ALA A 412 1.44 -2.98 12.83
N THR A 413 2.41 -3.23 13.71
CA THR A 413 3.47 -2.27 14.07
C THR A 413 4.85 -2.95 14.10
N SER A 414 5.89 -2.20 14.46
CA SER A 414 7.24 -2.70 14.70
C SER A 414 7.24 -3.87 15.71
N PRO A 415 7.97 -4.97 15.45
CA PRO A 415 8.11 -6.08 16.40
C PRO A 415 8.68 -5.68 17.76
N ARG A 416 9.31 -4.50 17.85
CA ARG A 416 9.88 -3.95 19.08
C ARG A 416 8.84 -3.76 20.20
N HIS A 417 7.56 -3.65 19.86
CA HIS A 417 6.48 -3.53 20.86
C HIS A 417 6.07 -4.86 21.50
N TYR A 418 6.52 -6.00 20.95
CA TYR A 418 6.12 -7.33 21.39
C TYR A 418 7.21 -8.36 21.03
N MET A 419 8.45 -8.06 21.44
CA MET A 419 9.63 -8.88 21.14
C MET A 419 9.54 -10.30 21.71
N LYS A 420 8.85 -10.46 22.86
CA LYS A 420 8.64 -11.77 23.49
C LYS A 420 7.73 -12.65 22.65
N GLU A 421 6.66 -12.05 22.11
CA GLU A 421 5.63 -12.71 21.33
C GLU A 421 6.02 -12.90 19.86
N THR A 422 7.13 -12.27 19.43
CA THR A 422 7.66 -12.35 18.06
C THR A 422 9.06 -12.97 18.03
N CYS A 423 10.11 -12.15 18.13
CA CYS A 423 11.50 -12.55 17.94
C CYS A 423 11.93 -13.69 18.88
N LEU A 424 11.60 -13.60 20.17
CA LEU A 424 12.08 -14.54 21.18
C LEU A 424 11.34 -15.88 21.17
N THR A 425 10.29 -16.03 20.36
CA THR A 425 9.64 -17.33 20.13
C THR A 425 10.55 -18.30 19.37
N CYS A 426 11.42 -17.76 18.49
CA CYS A 426 12.39 -18.50 17.69
C CYS A 426 13.84 -18.30 18.20
N HIS A 427 14.21 -17.08 18.58
CA HIS A 427 15.56 -16.74 19.07
C HIS A 427 15.67 -16.91 20.60
N LYS A 428 15.47 -18.14 21.08
CA LYS A 428 15.36 -18.46 22.52
C LYS A 428 16.65 -18.25 23.31
N ASP A 429 17.78 -18.20 22.62
CA ASP A 429 19.12 -17.98 23.20
C ASP A 429 19.50 -16.49 23.24
N LYS A 430 18.57 -15.58 22.95
CA LYS A 430 18.77 -14.13 22.96
C LYS A 430 17.84 -13.44 23.95
N THR A 431 18.23 -12.24 24.33
CA THR A 431 17.42 -11.29 25.10
C THR A 431 16.80 -10.23 24.18
N GLU A 432 15.76 -9.54 24.64
CA GLU A 432 15.18 -8.40 23.90
C GLU A 432 16.22 -7.33 23.59
N LYS A 433 17.13 -7.05 24.53
CA LYS A 433 18.22 -6.09 24.34
C LYS A 433 19.14 -6.50 23.19
N GLN A 434 19.55 -7.77 23.13
CA GLN A 434 20.40 -8.27 22.04
C GLN A 434 19.69 -8.21 20.69
N MET A 435 18.41 -8.55 20.62
CA MET A 435 17.65 -8.49 19.37
C MET A 435 17.44 -7.05 18.90
N ASN A 436 17.12 -6.12 19.81
CA ASN A 436 17.04 -4.68 19.49
C ASN A 436 18.39 -4.16 18.96
N LEU A 437 19.49 -4.49 19.63
CA LEU A 437 20.83 -4.09 19.20
C LEU A 437 21.18 -4.63 17.81
N ALA A 438 20.79 -5.87 17.49
CA ALA A 438 21.00 -6.44 16.16
C ALA A 438 20.21 -5.66 15.10
N ILE A 439 18.94 -5.33 15.35
CA ILE A 439 18.13 -4.53 14.42
C ILE A 439 18.74 -3.13 14.23
N ASP A 440 19.24 -2.50 15.29
CA ASP A 440 19.91 -1.19 15.22
C ASP A 440 21.21 -1.25 14.41
N ALA A 441 22.03 -2.30 14.60
CA ALA A 441 23.25 -2.50 13.82
C ALA A 441 22.96 -2.73 12.32
N MET A 442 21.92 -3.51 12.01
CA MET A 442 21.48 -3.73 10.63
C MET A 442 21.03 -2.42 9.98
N LYS A 443 20.24 -1.61 10.71
CA LYS A 443 19.81 -0.27 10.25
C LYS A 443 21.00 0.65 9.99
N GLY A 444 21.95 0.73 10.92
CA GLY A 444 23.15 1.57 10.76
C GLY A 444 24.02 1.15 9.56
N HIS A 445 24.22 -0.15 9.34
CA HIS A 445 24.94 -0.64 8.16
C HIS A 445 24.21 -0.29 6.86
N PHE A 446 22.90 -0.54 6.81
CA PHE A 446 22.05 -0.23 5.67
C PHE A 446 22.07 1.27 5.34
N GLU A 447 21.90 2.13 6.34
CA GLU A 447 21.92 3.59 6.16
C GLU A 447 23.26 4.03 5.55
N GLY A 448 24.39 3.50 6.03
CA GLY A 448 25.70 3.75 5.42
C GLY A 448 25.78 3.37 3.94
N LYS A 449 25.17 2.25 3.53
CA LYS A 449 25.10 1.84 2.12
C LYS A 449 24.21 2.75 1.29
N VAL A 450 23.08 3.21 1.83
CA VAL A 450 22.23 4.20 1.18
C VAL A 450 23.00 5.52 1.00
N ARG A 451 23.65 6.02 2.05
CA ARG A 451 24.44 7.27 1.98
C ARG A 451 25.54 7.19 0.93
N GLU A 452 26.22 6.04 0.81
CA GLU A 452 27.24 5.82 -0.22
C GLU A 452 26.63 5.89 -1.63
N ALA A 453 25.50 5.20 -1.88
CA ALA A 453 24.82 5.25 -3.17
C ALA A 453 24.39 6.69 -3.54
N GLU A 454 23.84 7.43 -2.57
CA GLU A 454 23.44 8.83 -2.76
C GLU A 454 24.63 9.75 -3.05
N ALA A 455 25.79 9.53 -2.40
CA ALA A 455 27.00 10.28 -2.69
C ALA A 455 27.47 10.06 -4.13
N ARG A 456 27.44 8.81 -4.63
CA ARG A 456 27.78 8.52 -6.04
C ARG A 456 26.76 9.07 -7.02
N MET A 457 25.47 9.03 -6.67
CA MET A 457 24.43 9.63 -7.49
C MET A 457 24.55 11.17 -7.56
N ASN A 458 24.91 11.84 -6.47
CA ASN A 458 25.25 13.27 -6.48
C ASN A 458 26.42 13.57 -7.42
N ASP A 459 27.49 12.78 -7.35
CA ASP A 459 28.65 12.90 -8.24
C ASP A 459 28.27 12.72 -9.72
N MET A 460 27.38 11.77 -10.01
CA MET A 460 26.77 11.58 -11.32
C MET A 460 25.96 12.80 -11.76
N PHE A 461 25.13 13.37 -10.90
CA PHE A 461 24.35 14.56 -11.23
C PHE A 461 25.25 15.77 -11.54
N ASP A 462 26.30 16.00 -10.74
CA ASP A 462 27.28 17.06 -11.00
C ASP A 462 27.99 16.86 -12.35
N ALA A 463 28.30 15.60 -12.70
CA ALA A 463 28.87 15.26 -14.00
C ALA A 463 27.90 15.49 -15.17
N PHE A 464 26.60 15.27 -14.97
CA PHE A 464 25.56 15.62 -15.95
C PHE A 464 25.47 17.13 -16.16
N ASP A 465 25.45 17.91 -15.08
CA ASP A 465 25.38 19.37 -15.14
C ASP A 465 26.57 19.92 -15.97
N LEU A 466 27.78 19.42 -15.70
CA LEU A 466 28.98 19.80 -16.43
C LEU A 466 28.94 19.34 -17.90
N ALA A 467 28.52 18.11 -18.17
CA ALA A 467 28.46 17.56 -19.53
C ALA A 467 27.44 18.29 -20.41
N ILE A 468 26.28 18.62 -19.86
CA ILE A 468 25.26 19.42 -20.55
C ILE A 468 25.80 20.82 -20.84
N ALA A 469 26.41 21.49 -19.86
CA ALA A 469 27.00 22.82 -20.05
C ALA A 469 28.15 22.83 -21.07
N ALA A 470 28.97 21.78 -21.10
CA ALA A 470 30.03 21.59 -22.10
C ALA A 470 29.48 21.24 -23.50
N GLY A 471 28.20 20.87 -23.60
CA GLY A 471 27.54 20.44 -24.83
C GLY A 471 28.00 19.07 -25.31
N VAL A 472 28.26 18.12 -24.40
CA VAL A 472 28.55 16.71 -24.76
C VAL A 472 27.45 16.16 -25.67
N ASP A 473 27.81 15.31 -26.62
CA ASP A 473 26.86 14.81 -27.62
C ASP A 473 25.75 13.96 -26.99
N GLN A 474 24.61 13.95 -27.67
CA GLN A 474 23.39 13.32 -27.19
C GLN A 474 23.53 11.80 -27.02
N LYS A 475 24.39 11.13 -27.82
CA LYS A 475 24.60 9.68 -27.71
C LYS A 475 25.28 9.33 -26.40
N THR A 476 26.32 10.07 -26.00
CA THR A 476 26.97 9.89 -24.69
C THR A 476 26.03 10.25 -23.54
N LEU A 477 25.24 11.32 -23.67
CA LEU A 477 24.24 11.67 -22.65
C LEU A 477 23.17 10.57 -22.51
N ASP A 478 22.73 9.94 -23.59
CA ASP A 478 21.75 8.86 -23.58
C ASP A 478 22.30 7.58 -22.93
N GLU A 479 23.59 7.27 -23.12
CA GLU A 479 24.24 6.18 -22.40
C GLU A 479 24.31 6.45 -20.89
N ALA A 480 24.69 7.67 -20.50
CA ALA A 480 24.68 8.08 -19.10
C ALA A 480 23.26 8.06 -18.49
N ARG A 481 22.21 8.40 -19.26
CA ARG A 481 20.81 8.36 -18.81
C ARG A 481 20.35 6.94 -18.47
N LYS A 482 20.82 5.92 -19.20
CA LYS A 482 20.54 4.52 -18.88
C LYS A 482 21.18 4.11 -17.56
N LEU A 483 22.42 4.54 -17.34
CA LEU A 483 23.13 4.32 -16.07
C LEU A 483 22.44 5.05 -14.91
N HIS A 484 21.94 6.28 -15.12
CA HIS A 484 21.12 6.96 -14.13
C HIS A 484 19.83 6.17 -13.83
N ALA A 485 19.12 5.67 -14.82
CA ALA A 485 17.92 4.86 -14.57
C ALA A 485 18.22 3.61 -13.71
N SER A 486 19.33 2.93 -13.96
CA SER A 486 19.79 1.81 -13.12
C SER A 486 20.20 2.27 -11.72
N ALA A 487 20.94 3.38 -11.60
CA ALA A 487 21.31 3.96 -10.32
C ALA A 487 20.09 4.30 -9.47
N HIS A 488 19.09 4.92 -10.10
CA HIS A 488 17.86 5.37 -9.47
C HIS A 488 17.03 4.20 -8.94
N VAL A 489 16.67 3.23 -9.79
CA VAL A 489 15.79 2.14 -9.37
C VAL A 489 16.42 1.30 -8.25
N ASN A 490 17.73 1.07 -8.30
CA ASN A 490 18.45 0.32 -7.25
C ASN A 490 18.74 1.13 -5.98
N TRP A 491 18.52 2.44 -5.97
CA TRP A 491 18.54 3.26 -4.75
C TRP A 491 17.12 3.39 -4.20
N GLU A 492 16.17 3.81 -5.03
CA GLU A 492 14.85 4.18 -4.61
C GLU A 492 14.04 2.98 -4.12
N TYR A 493 14.29 1.78 -4.65
CA TYR A 493 13.69 0.54 -4.12
C TYR A 493 13.84 0.46 -2.59
N TRP A 494 14.99 0.89 -2.06
CA TRP A 494 15.35 0.78 -0.65
C TRP A 494 14.97 1.98 0.20
N THR A 495 14.92 3.18 -0.38
CA THR A 495 14.34 4.33 0.32
C THR A 495 12.81 4.27 0.32
N ALA A 496 12.21 3.50 -0.60
CA ALA A 496 10.79 3.22 -0.64
C ALA A 496 10.36 2.11 0.33
N ALA A 497 11.11 1.01 0.44
CA ALA A 497 10.82 -0.10 1.35
C ALA A 497 10.87 0.32 2.83
N ASN A 498 9.90 -0.11 3.63
CA ASN A 498 9.84 0.24 5.05
C ASN A 498 10.69 -0.71 5.90
N GLY A 499 10.72 -1.99 5.54
CA GLY A 499 11.56 -3.02 6.16
C GLY A 499 12.94 -3.17 5.52
N ALA A 500 13.41 -2.16 4.77
CA ALA A 500 14.57 -2.24 3.87
C ALA A 500 15.84 -2.84 4.51
N TYR A 501 16.11 -2.51 5.77
CA TYR A 501 17.30 -2.98 6.49
C TYR A 501 17.13 -4.35 7.16
N PHE A 502 15.91 -4.89 7.25
CA PHE A 502 15.60 -6.10 8.03
C PHE A 502 15.00 -7.24 7.21
N HIS A 503 14.08 -6.95 6.29
CA HIS A 503 13.35 -7.97 5.54
C HIS A 503 14.28 -8.81 4.66
N ASN A 504 15.27 -8.18 4.02
CA ASN A 504 16.28 -8.86 3.21
C ASN A 504 17.56 -8.01 3.06
N PRO A 505 18.40 -7.93 4.11
CA PRO A 505 19.57 -7.02 4.13
C PRO A 505 20.63 -7.34 3.06
N GLU A 506 20.73 -8.60 2.64
CA GLU A 506 21.64 -8.99 1.56
C GLU A 506 21.16 -8.47 0.21
N LEU A 507 19.85 -8.49 -0.05
CA LEU A 507 19.24 -7.92 -1.27
C LEU A 507 19.40 -6.40 -1.29
N ALA A 508 19.20 -5.75 -0.14
CA ALA A 508 19.47 -4.34 0.02
C ALA A 508 20.92 -3.98 -0.33
N THR A 509 21.88 -4.69 0.26
CA THR A 509 23.30 -4.39 0.09
C THR A 509 23.76 -4.56 -1.36
N ARG A 510 23.35 -5.64 -2.04
CA ARG A 510 23.76 -5.89 -3.44
C ARG A 510 23.12 -4.90 -4.42
N SER A 511 21.85 -4.55 -4.23
CA SER A 511 21.17 -3.59 -5.09
C SER A 511 21.72 -2.17 -4.87
N LEU A 512 21.95 -1.73 -3.63
CA LEU A 512 22.61 -0.44 -3.36
C LEU A 512 24.03 -0.37 -3.95
N ALA A 513 24.78 -1.48 -3.95
CA ALA A 513 26.08 -1.54 -4.61
C ALA A 513 25.97 -1.40 -6.15
N LYS A 514 24.93 -1.99 -6.77
CA LYS A 514 24.61 -1.79 -8.18
C LYS A 514 24.27 -0.33 -8.47
N SER A 515 23.52 0.33 -7.58
CA SER A 515 23.22 1.76 -7.70
C SER A 515 24.49 2.62 -7.68
N ALA A 516 25.35 2.44 -6.66
CA ALA A 516 26.61 3.16 -6.52
C ALA A 516 27.53 2.95 -7.74
N LYS A 517 27.60 1.71 -8.25
CA LYS A 517 28.39 1.40 -9.44
C LYS A 517 27.87 2.12 -10.68
N ALA A 518 26.57 2.01 -10.96
CA ALA A 518 25.96 2.63 -12.15
C ALA A 518 26.14 4.16 -12.14
N ALA A 519 25.98 4.79 -10.97
CA ALA A 519 26.23 6.22 -10.81
C ALA A 519 27.71 6.59 -11.06
N SER A 520 28.65 5.83 -10.51
CA SER A 520 30.09 6.04 -10.71
C SER A 520 30.49 5.88 -12.19
N ASP A 521 29.95 4.87 -12.88
CA ASP A 521 30.20 4.63 -14.30
C ASP A 521 29.67 5.81 -15.14
N ALA A 522 28.48 6.34 -14.82
CA ALA A 522 27.90 7.50 -15.50
C ALA A 522 28.76 8.75 -15.31
N ALA A 523 29.21 9.01 -14.08
CA ALA A 523 30.08 10.15 -13.78
C ALA A 523 31.41 10.07 -14.56
N ALA A 524 32.04 8.89 -14.59
CA ALA A 524 33.27 8.65 -15.33
C ALA A 524 33.10 8.84 -16.84
N LEU A 525 32.02 8.29 -17.41
CA LEU A 525 31.67 8.45 -18.82
C LEU A 525 31.53 9.93 -19.21
N LEU A 526 30.75 10.68 -18.43
CA LEU A 526 30.46 12.08 -18.70
C LEU A 526 31.72 12.96 -18.56
N ARG A 527 32.51 12.76 -17.50
CA ARG A 527 33.76 13.50 -17.29
C ARG A 527 34.79 13.23 -18.39
N LYS A 528 34.91 11.99 -18.85
CA LYS A 528 35.78 11.63 -19.99
C LYS A 528 35.36 12.39 -21.25
N ALA A 529 34.06 12.46 -21.53
CA ALA A 529 33.53 13.18 -22.68
C ALA A 529 33.76 14.69 -22.60
N VAL A 530 33.56 15.29 -21.42
CA VAL A 530 33.88 16.71 -21.15
C VAL A 530 35.36 16.99 -21.41
N ALA A 531 36.27 16.15 -20.88
CA ALA A 531 37.71 16.30 -21.06
C ALA A 531 38.13 16.20 -22.54
N ALA A 532 37.61 15.21 -23.28
CA ALA A 532 37.87 15.06 -24.71
C ALA A 532 37.40 16.30 -25.50
N LYS A 533 36.25 16.86 -25.14
CA LYS A 533 35.73 18.08 -25.78
C LYS A 533 36.56 19.32 -25.45
N ALA A 534 37.07 19.44 -24.22
CA ALA A 534 37.98 20.52 -23.85
C ALA A 534 39.32 20.43 -24.60
N GLN A 535 39.82 19.23 -24.84
CA GLN A 535 41.03 19.00 -25.65
C GLN A 535 40.81 19.32 -27.12
N ALA A 536 39.66 18.97 -27.71
CA ALA A 536 39.34 19.29 -29.10
C ALA A 536 39.14 20.79 -29.39
N LYS A 537 39.03 21.62 -28.35
CA LYS A 537 38.96 23.10 -28.46
C LYS A 537 40.32 23.79 -28.33
N LYS A 538 41.36 23.04 -27.93
CA LYS A 538 42.76 23.49 -27.95
C LYS A 538 43.39 23.07 -29.27
#